data_AF-A0AAD8ZP30-F1
#
_entry.id   AF-A0AAD8ZP30-F1
#
_cell.length_a   1.000
_cell.length_b   1.000
_cell.length_c   1.000
_cell.angle_alpha   90.00
_cell.angle_beta   90.00
_cell.angle_gamma   90.00
#
_symmetry.space_group_name_H-M   'P 1'
#
loop_
_entity.id
_entity.type
_entity.pdbx_description
1 polymer ?
#
loop_
_entity_poly.entity_id
_entity_poly.type
_entity_poly.pdbx_seq_one_letter_code
_entity_poly.pdbx_strand_id
1 'polypeptide(L)'
;MAELGEELRSRTPSRKFNSSLDDCAFVSPGKDEQQLLAVPFCGSIRDGMRPGKRITIMGIVDQEPDSFDISLTCGCGDVALELTARFEDRQFLRNAHVSGSWGEEESAIAFFPFIPDQPFRV
;
A
#
# COMPACT_ATOMS: atom_id res chain seq x y z
N MET A 1 -33.42 27.44 -17.40
CA MET A 1 -32.13 26.91 -17.89
C MET A 1 -31.34 26.52 -16.66
N ALA A 2 -30.86 25.28 -16.64
CA ALA A 2 -30.41 24.56 -15.46
C ALA A 2 -29.01 24.97 -15.00
N GLU A 3 -28.83 25.10 -13.69
CA GLU A 3 -27.55 24.86 -13.01
C GLU A 3 -27.78 23.70 -12.04
N LEU A 4 -27.34 22.51 -12.45
CA LEU A 4 -27.25 21.30 -11.63
C LEU A 4 -25.83 20.80 -11.81
N GLY A 5 -24.96 20.97 -10.80
CA GLY A 5 -23.58 20.54 -10.98
C GLY A 5 -22.63 20.75 -9.81
N GLU A 6 -23.09 20.76 -8.56
CA GLU A 6 -22.16 20.72 -7.41
C GLU A 6 -22.69 19.79 -6.32
N GLU A 7 -22.86 18.51 -6.61
CA GLU A 7 -23.17 17.54 -5.56
C GLU A 7 -22.64 16.14 -5.89
N LEU A 8 -21.32 15.95 -5.94
CA LEU A 8 -20.68 14.62 -5.97
C LEU A 8 -19.17 14.64 -5.68
N ARG A 9 -18.70 15.43 -4.70
CA ARG A 9 -17.29 15.40 -4.26
C ARG A 9 -17.05 15.09 -2.78
N SER A 10 -18.07 14.61 -2.06
CA SER A 10 -17.90 14.18 -0.67
C SER A 10 -18.32 12.72 -0.49
N ARG A 11 -17.44 11.77 -0.83
CA ARG A 11 -17.54 10.37 -0.38
C ARG A 11 -16.24 9.62 -0.67
N THR A 12 -15.14 10.09 -0.10
CA THR A 12 -14.05 9.18 0.27
C THR A 12 -14.01 9.20 1.79
N PRO A 13 -14.34 8.09 2.47
CA PRO A 13 -14.25 8.07 3.93
C PRO A 13 -12.79 8.27 4.27
N SER A 14 -12.49 9.32 5.03
CA SER A 14 -11.22 9.50 5.70
C SER A 14 -10.93 8.23 6.51
N ARG A 15 -10.09 7.34 5.95
CA ARG A 15 -9.54 6.21 6.69
C ARG A 15 -8.70 6.83 7.79
N LYS A 16 -9.29 6.91 8.98
CA LYS A 16 -8.59 7.23 10.22
C LYS A 16 -7.49 6.18 10.32
N PHE A 17 -6.24 6.59 10.13
CA PHE A 17 -5.11 5.78 10.55
C PHE A 17 -5.28 5.59 12.05
N ASN A 18 -5.67 4.38 12.44
CA ASN A 18 -5.73 4.01 13.85
C ASN A 18 -4.32 4.20 14.40
N SER A 19 -4.20 5.12 15.36
CA SER A 19 -2.98 5.49 16.06
C SER A 19 -2.53 4.40 17.04
N SER A 20 -2.53 3.13 16.62
CA SER A 20 -2.08 1.99 17.42
C SER A 20 -0.78 1.38 16.90
N LEU A 21 0.01 2.14 16.15
CA LEU A 21 1.33 1.73 15.63
C LEU A 21 2.42 1.67 16.72
N ASP A 22 2.10 1.99 17.98
CA ASP A 22 3.05 2.03 19.09
C ASP A 22 3.48 0.64 19.61
N ASP A 23 3.01 -0.47 19.04
CA ASP A 23 3.33 -1.83 19.53
C ASP A 23 3.81 -2.80 18.43
N CYS A 24 4.32 -2.28 17.32
CA CYS A 24 5.03 -3.12 16.34
C CYS A 24 6.51 -3.16 16.71
N ALA A 25 6.98 -4.26 17.31
CA ALA A 25 8.41 -4.49 17.49
C ALA A 25 9.11 -4.49 16.13
N PHE A 26 9.77 -3.39 15.79
CA PHE A 26 10.41 -3.10 14.50
C PHE A 26 11.68 -3.92 14.27
N VAL A 27 11.57 -5.26 14.23
CA VAL A 27 12.70 -6.14 13.93
C VAL A 27 12.77 -6.35 12.41
N SER A 28 13.95 -6.09 11.83
CA SER A 28 14.20 -6.42 10.42
C SER A 28 14.33 -7.94 10.29
N PRO A 29 13.53 -8.63 9.46
CA PRO A 29 13.64 -10.07 9.32
C PRO A 29 15.04 -10.47 8.83
N GLY A 30 15.67 -11.42 9.53
CA GLY A 30 16.92 -12.05 9.12
C GLY A 30 16.73 -12.96 7.90
N LYS A 31 17.83 -13.31 7.22
CA LYS A 31 17.80 -14.21 6.04
C LYS A 31 17.29 -15.63 6.35
N ASP A 32 17.31 -16.04 7.62
CA ASP A 32 17.01 -17.42 8.06
C ASP A 32 15.75 -17.52 8.95
N GLU A 33 15.07 -16.40 9.21
CA GLU A 33 13.83 -16.42 9.99
C GLU A 33 12.66 -16.41 9.02
N GLN A 34 12.11 -17.59 8.74
CA GLN A 34 10.71 -17.75 8.31
C GLN A 34 9.81 -17.39 9.50
N GLN A 35 9.92 -16.15 9.99
CA GLN A 35 8.94 -15.59 10.88
C GLN A 35 7.64 -15.56 10.09
N LEU A 36 6.57 -16.07 10.69
CA LEU A 36 5.26 -16.16 10.08
C LEU A 36 4.86 -14.75 9.61
N LEU A 37 4.98 -14.47 8.31
CA LEU A 37 4.66 -13.18 7.70
C LEU A 37 3.14 -13.05 7.66
N ALA A 38 2.54 -12.82 8.83
CA ALA A 38 1.11 -12.61 8.97
C ALA A 38 0.73 -11.26 8.38
N VAL A 39 -0.42 -11.20 7.71
CA VAL A 39 -1.02 -9.96 7.20
C VAL A 39 -1.94 -9.38 8.27
N PRO A 40 -1.79 -8.11 8.68
CA PRO A 40 -0.82 -7.14 8.17
C PRO A 40 0.61 -7.39 8.66
N PHE A 41 1.57 -7.35 7.74
CA PHE A 41 3.00 -7.42 8.06
C PHE A 41 3.56 -6.01 8.20
N CYS A 42 4.31 -5.77 9.28
CA CYS A 42 5.08 -4.53 9.48
C CYS A 42 6.51 -4.89 9.85
N GLY A 43 7.48 -4.26 9.21
CA GLY A 43 8.90 -4.52 9.44
C GLY A 43 9.77 -3.32 9.12
N SER A 44 10.93 -3.24 9.77
CA SER A 44 11.91 -2.19 9.52
C SER A 44 12.89 -2.58 8.43
N ILE A 45 13.23 -1.62 7.57
CA ILE A 45 14.28 -1.79 6.58
C ILE A 45 15.62 -1.43 7.23
N ARG A 46 16.43 -2.43 7.56
CA ARG A 46 17.77 -2.24 8.13
C ARG A 46 18.57 -1.24 7.31
N ASP A 47 19.12 -0.21 7.95
CA ASP A 47 19.86 0.90 7.31
C ASP A 47 19.05 1.75 6.30
N GLY A 48 17.72 1.66 6.32
CA GLY A 48 16.83 2.44 5.46
C GLY A 48 16.93 2.12 3.97
N MET A 49 16.20 2.90 3.16
CA MET A 49 16.27 2.86 1.70
C MET A 49 17.38 3.79 1.19
N ARG A 50 18.06 3.36 0.12
CA ARG A 50 19.13 4.13 -0.53
C ARG A 50 19.17 3.79 -2.02
N PRO A 51 19.71 4.66 -2.89
CA PRO A 51 19.88 4.36 -4.31
C PRO A 51 20.54 2.98 -4.52
N GLY A 52 19.95 2.17 -5.41
CA GLY A 52 20.40 0.81 -5.71
C GLY A 52 19.91 -0.29 -4.75
N LYS A 53 19.28 0.05 -3.62
CA LYS A 53 18.65 -0.93 -2.72
C LYS A 53 17.24 -1.27 -3.22
N ARG A 54 16.90 -2.55 -3.22
CA ARG A 54 15.60 -3.07 -3.67
C ARG A 54 14.91 -3.86 -2.55
N ILE A 55 13.61 -3.67 -2.44
CA ILE A 55 12.70 -4.54 -1.70
C ILE A 55 11.95 -5.37 -2.74
N THR A 56 11.74 -6.65 -2.45
CA THR A 56 10.94 -7.53 -3.31
C THR A 56 9.91 -8.20 -2.43
N ILE A 57 8.64 -8.06 -2.81
CA ILE A 57 7.52 -8.67 -2.11
C ILE A 57 6.99 -9.77 -3.00
N MET A 58 6.85 -10.96 -2.41
CA MET A 58 6.30 -12.13 -3.08
C MET A 58 5.18 -12.68 -2.22
N GLY A 59 4.10 -13.09 -2.87
CA GLY A 59 2.94 -13.66 -2.21
C GLY A 59 2.06 -14.38 -3.20
N ILE A 60 0.98 -14.96 -2.69
CA ILE A 60 -0.11 -15.52 -3.48
C ILE A 60 -1.32 -14.63 -3.22
N VAL A 61 -2.00 -14.21 -4.27
CA VAL A 61 -3.26 -13.46 -4.12
C VAL A 61 -4.33 -14.40 -3.58
N ASP A 62 -5.15 -13.93 -2.65
CA ASP A 62 -6.29 -14.69 -2.14
C ASP A 62 -7.24 -15.15 -3.27
N GLN A 63 -7.99 -16.22 -3.03
CA GLN A 63 -8.92 -16.78 -4.02
C GLN A 63 -10.06 -15.81 -4.38
N GLU A 64 -10.53 -15.02 -3.42
CA GLU A 64 -11.58 -14.01 -3.57
C GLU A 64 -11.09 -12.66 -3.05
N PRO A 65 -10.21 -11.97 -3.79
CA PRO A 65 -9.55 -10.76 -3.28
C PRO A 65 -10.41 -9.52 -3.53
N ASP A 66 -10.59 -8.69 -2.50
CA ASP A 66 -11.13 -7.33 -2.65
C ASP A 66 -10.01 -6.35 -3.02
N SER A 67 -9.01 -6.25 -2.15
CA SER A 67 -7.84 -5.38 -2.33
C SER A 67 -6.69 -5.77 -1.41
N PHE A 68 -5.48 -5.34 -1.75
CA PHE A 68 -4.36 -5.33 -0.82
C PHE A 68 -3.51 -4.07 -0.99
N ASP A 69 -2.80 -3.73 0.08
CA ASP A 69 -1.99 -2.51 0.17
C ASP A 69 -0.54 -2.84 0.55
N ILE A 70 0.40 -2.12 -0.04
CA ILE A 70 1.82 -2.15 0.32
C ILE A 70 2.25 -0.70 0.57
N SER A 71 2.73 -0.43 1.78
CA SER A 71 3.18 0.91 2.15
C SER A 71 4.64 0.93 2.61
N LEU A 72 5.39 1.92 2.11
CA LEU A 72 6.74 2.23 2.52
C LEU A 72 6.72 3.50 3.39
N THR A 73 6.80 3.32 4.70
CA THR A 73 6.64 4.41 5.68
C THR A 73 7.99 4.97 6.12
N CYS A 74 8.01 6.27 6.45
CA CYS A 74 9.22 6.98 6.87
C CYS A 74 9.42 7.01 8.39
N GLY A 75 8.48 6.47 9.18
CA GLY A 75 8.48 6.54 10.65
C GLY A 75 8.11 7.91 11.24
N CYS A 76 8.08 8.98 10.42
CA CYS A 76 7.64 10.33 10.81
C CYS A 76 6.17 10.62 10.45
N GLY A 77 5.39 9.59 10.11
CA GLY A 77 4.00 9.73 9.64
C GLY A 77 3.87 9.95 8.12
N ASP A 78 4.98 10.20 7.41
CA ASP A 78 4.98 10.23 5.95
C ASP A 78 5.01 8.81 5.35
N VAL A 79 4.37 8.66 4.18
CA VAL A 79 4.37 7.45 3.36
C VAL A 79 5.04 7.80 2.03
N ALA A 80 6.26 7.30 1.85
CA ALA A 80 7.03 7.57 0.64
C ALA A 80 6.42 6.92 -0.61
N LEU A 81 5.73 5.79 -0.41
CA LEU A 81 5.03 5.07 -1.46
C LEU A 81 3.91 4.21 -0.85
N GLU A 82 2.69 4.42 -1.31
CA GLU A 82 1.55 3.52 -1.11
C GLU A 82 1.18 2.90 -2.45
N LEU A 83 1.07 1.57 -2.48
CA LEU A 83 0.60 0.80 -3.62
C LEU A 83 -0.69 0.10 -3.21
N THR A 84 -1.78 0.35 -3.93
CA THR A 84 -3.08 -0.29 -3.67
C THR A 84 -3.54 -1.04 -4.91
N ALA A 85 -3.71 -2.36 -4.79
CA ALA A 85 -4.34 -3.18 -5.82
C ALA A 85 -5.83 -3.36 -5.49
N ARG A 86 -6.72 -2.83 -6.33
CA ARG A 86 -8.17 -3.02 -6.23
C ARG A 86 -8.64 -3.97 -7.33
N PHE A 87 -9.25 -5.10 -6.95
CA PHE A 87 -9.59 -6.16 -7.90
C PHE A 87 -10.90 -5.91 -8.63
N GLU A 88 -11.89 -5.28 -7.97
CA GLU A 88 -13.20 -4.93 -8.57
C GLU A 88 -13.03 -4.11 -9.85
N ASP A 89 -12.30 -2.99 -9.76
CA ASP A 89 -12.07 -2.07 -10.89
C ASP A 89 -10.75 -2.33 -11.63
N ARG A 90 -10.00 -3.36 -11.22
CA ARG A 90 -8.68 -3.72 -11.77
C ARG A 90 -7.70 -2.54 -11.80
N GLN A 91 -7.67 -1.77 -10.71
CA GLN A 91 -6.79 -0.61 -10.57
C GLN A 91 -5.57 -0.95 -9.72
N PHE A 92 -4.41 -0.47 -10.15
CA PHE A 92 -3.19 -0.48 -9.35
C PHE A 92 -2.71 0.95 -9.14
N LEU A 93 -3.10 1.48 -7.99
CA LEU A 93 -2.91 2.88 -7.62
C LEU A 93 -1.57 3.06 -6.92
N ARG A 94 -0.90 4.18 -7.21
CA ARG A 94 0.25 4.65 -6.44
C ARG A 94 -0.04 6.04 -5.89
N ASN A 95 0.35 6.27 -4.65
CA ASN A 95 0.33 7.61 -4.07
C ASN A 95 1.48 7.78 -3.06
N ALA A 96 1.68 9.01 -2.60
CA ALA A 96 2.58 9.35 -1.51
C ALA A 96 1.87 10.32 -0.55
N HIS A 97 2.13 10.15 0.74
CA HIS A 97 1.69 11.07 1.78
C HIS A 97 2.91 11.81 2.32
N VAL A 98 3.03 13.09 2.00
CA VAL A 98 4.20 13.91 2.33
C VAL A 98 3.73 15.19 3.00
N SER A 99 4.32 15.52 4.15
CA SER A 99 4.03 16.77 4.89
C SER A 99 2.55 16.94 5.25
N GLY A 100 1.88 15.83 5.61
CA GLY A 100 0.50 15.86 6.06
C GLY A 100 -0.57 15.86 4.97
N SER A 101 -0.19 15.64 3.70
CA SER A 101 -1.14 15.56 2.58
C SER A 101 -0.82 14.43 1.62
N TRP A 102 -1.87 13.81 1.09
CA TRP A 102 -1.78 12.91 -0.05
C TRP A 102 -1.56 13.68 -1.35
N GLY A 103 -0.73 13.11 -2.23
CA GLY A 103 -0.57 13.58 -3.59
C GLY A 103 -1.72 13.18 -4.51
N GLU A 104 -1.54 13.45 -5.80
CA GLU A 104 -2.43 12.97 -6.86
C GLU A 104 -2.23 11.46 -7.05
N GLU A 105 -3.33 10.70 -7.07
CA GLU A 105 -3.27 9.26 -7.30
C GLU A 105 -2.84 8.94 -8.74
N GLU A 106 -1.82 8.11 -8.88
CA GLU A 106 -1.39 7.61 -10.18
C GLU A 106 -1.97 6.22 -10.45
N SER A 107 -2.86 6.12 -11.46
CA SER A 107 -3.59 4.87 -11.79
C SER A 107 -3.23 4.27 -13.15
N ALA A 108 -2.46 4.99 -13.97
CA ALA A 108 -2.15 4.56 -15.34
C ALA A 108 -1.28 3.28 -15.33
N ILE A 109 -1.83 2.22 -15.90
CA ILE A 109 -1.18 0.91 -16.09
C ILE A 109 -1.56 0.33 -17.45
N ALA A 110 -0.67 -0.43 -18.08
CA ALA A 110 -0.94 -1.09 -19.36
C ALA A 110 -1.91 -2.28 -19.20
N PHE A 111 -1.83 -2.98 -18.07
CA PHE A 111 -2.72 -4.07 -17.67
C PHE A 111 -2.65 -4.25 -16.15
N PHE A 112 -3.69 -4.84 -15.57
CA PHE A 112 -3.72 -5.20 -14.15
C PHE A 112 -2.91 -6.48 -13.89
N PRO A 113 -1.88 -6.47 -13.03
CA PRO A 113 -0.89 -7.56 -12.99
C PRO A 113 -1.21 -8.67 -11.99
N PHE A 114 -2.32 -8.60 -11.25
CA PHE A 114 -2.66 -9.56 -10.20
C PHE A 114 -3.83 -10.46 -10.61
N ILE A 115 -3.70 -11.76 -10.33
CA ILE A 115 -4.69 -12.79 -10.65
C ILE A 115 -5.02 -13.54 -9.35
N PRO A 116 -6.30 -13.77 -9.01
CA PRO A 116 -6.68 -14.56 -7.85
C PRO A 116 -6.02 -15.94 -7.84
N ASP A 117 -5.62 -16.42 -6.66
CA ASP A 117 -4.97 -17.72 -6.45
C ASP A 117 -3.66 -17.91 -7.26
N GLN A 118 -3.01 -16.81 -7.68
CA GLN A 118 -1.73 -16.85 -8.40
C GLN A 118 -0.62 -16.13 -7.63
N PRO A 119 0.64 -16.59 -7.80
CA PRO A 119 1.77 -15.90 -7.21
C PRO A 119 2.01 -14.55 -7.89
N PHE A 120 2.43 -13.56 -7.12
CA PHE A 120 2.88 -12.27 -7.61
C PHE A 120 4.26 -11.92 -7.08
N ARG A 121 4.93 -10.99 -7.78
CA ARG A 121 6.18 -10.38 -7.36
C ARG A 121 6.17 -8.90 -7.71
N VAL A 122 6.39 -8.05 -6.71
CA VAL A 122 6.61 -6.60 -6.89
C VAL A 122 8.00 -6.21 -6.40
#